data_AF-A0A1L9AYD6-F1
#
_entry.id   AF-A0A1L9AYD6-F1
#
_cell.length_a   1.000
_cell.length_b   1.000
_cell.length_c   1.000
_cell.angle_alpha   90.00
_cell.angle_beta   90.00
_cell.angle_gamma   90.00
#
_symmetry.space_group_name_H-M   'P 1'
#
loop_
_entity.id
_entity.type
_entity.pdbx_description
1 polymer ?
#
loop_
_entity_poly.entity_id
_entity_poly.type
_entity_poly.pdbx_seq_one_letter_code
_entity_poly.pdbx_strand_id
1 'polypeptide(L)'
;MAEHARRRAGVARVFVGQPERLAAAWRRMRFAEARKDGSPPCNQLESVVEPFIREVGRTLEGVGGSAWSRTRAVLRLSSRRGSRVLNDEFAALRRCLLDAVETLGGGNAERAVVNQALDEAVSSTEELVEHLANPFAPKPRVPFAGLVVQCFEKPARGREKAHSGEKHAPAH
;
A
#
# COMPACT_ATOMS: atom_id res chain seq x y z
N MET A 1 -28.16 1.44 -17.88
CA MET A 1 -27.67 2.77 -17.48
C MET A 1 -27.95 3.09 -16.01
N ALA A 2 -29.21 3.18 -15.56
CA ALA A 2 -29.54 3.59 -14.18
C ALA A 2 -29.03 2.63 -13.08
N GLU A 3 -29.06 1.32 -13.31
CA GLU A 3 -28.57 0.34 -12.33
C GLU A 3 -27.05 0.38 -12.15
N HIS A 4 -26.31 0.57 -13.25
CA HIS A 4 -24.85 0.71 -13.20
C HIS A 4 -24.46 2.00 -12.47
N ALA A 5 -25.17 3.10 -12.71
CA ALA A 5 -24.97 4.35 -11.98
C ALA A 5 -25.23 4.21 -10.47
N ARG A 6 -26.26 3.45 -10.07
CA ARG A 6 -26.55 3.16 -8.66
C ARG A 6 -25.45 2.32 -7.99
N ARG A 7 -24.96 1.28 -8.68
CA ARG A 7 -23.86 0.44 -8.20
C ARG A 7 -22.57 1.26 -8.04
N ARG A 8 -22.20 2.03 -9.06
CA ARG A 8 -21.07 2.97 -9.02
C ARG A 8 -21.15 3.92 -7.83
N ALA A 9 -22.31 4.54 -7.64
CA ALA A 9 -22.55 5.45 -6.50
C ALA A 9 -22.44 4.73 -5.15
N GLY A 10 -22.86 3.47 -5.07
CA GLY A 10 -22.71 2.63 -3.88
C GLY A 10 -21.26 2.35 -3.52
N VAL A 11 -20.46 1.90 -4.51
CA VAL A 11 -19.02 1.65 -4.32
C VAL A 11 -18.29 2.93 -3.93
N ALA A 12 -18.53 4.02 -4.67
CA ALA A 12 -17.90 5.31 -4.42
C ALA A 12 -18.21 5.83 -3.01
N ARG A 13 -19.47 5.72 -2.55
CA ARG A 13 -19.90 6.11 -1.21
C ARG A 13 -19.13 5.38 -0.11
N VAL A 14 -18.87 4.08 -0.28
CA VAL A 14 -18.10 3.31 0.72
C VAL A 14 -16.63 3.71 0.72
N PHE A 15 -16.03 3.89 -0.47
CA PHE A 15 -14.63 4.29 -0.58
C PHE A 15 -14.37 5.69 0.00
N VAL A 16 -15.30 6.63 -0.19
CA VAL A 16 -15.20 8.00 0.37
C VAL A 16 -15.57 8.03 1.85
N GLY A 17 -16.67 7.36 2.22
CA GLY A 17 -17.26 7.47 3.55
C GLY A 17 -16.69 6.53 4.60
N GLN A 18 -16.07 5.42 4.20
CA GLN A 18 -15.49 4.42 5.10
C GLN A 18 -14.10 3.89 4.66
N PRO A 19 -13.17 4.73 4.19
CA PRO A 19 -11.85 4.30 3.73
C PRO A 19 -11.04 3.59 4.83
N GLU A 20 -11.25 3.96 6.09
CA GLU A 20 -10.60 3.36 7.25
C GLU A 20 -10.94 1.88 7.42
N ARG A 21 -12.16 1.45 7.05
CA ARG A 21 -12.57 0.04 7.09
C ARG A 21 -11.84 -0.79 6.04
N LEU A 22 -11.68 -0.23 4.85
CA LEU A 22 -10.93 -0.85 3.75
C LEU A 22 -9.43 -0.91 4.08
N ALA A 23 -8.88 0.19 4.63
CA ALA A 23 -7.51 0.23 5.12
C ALA A 23 -7.29 -0.80 6.25
N ALA A 24 -8.23 -0.95 7.18
CA ALA A 24 -8.15 -1.96 8.22
C ALA A 24 -8.22 -3.39 7.67
N ALA A 25 -9.01 -3.64 6.62
CA ALA A 25 -9.02 -4.93 5.93
C ALA A 25 -7.66 -5.24 5.30
N TRP A 26 -7.07 -4.28 4.60
CA TRP A 26 -5.72 -4.40 4.04
C TRP A 26 -4.66 -4.66 5.12
N ARG A 27 -4.68 -3.91 6.23
CA ARG A 27 -3.75 -4.13 7.36
C ARG A 27 -3.84 -5.55 7.92
N ARG A 28 -5.06 -6.10 8.06
CA ARG A 28 -5.27 -7.47 8.52
C ARG A 28 -4.66 -8.49 7.56
N MET A 29 -4.79 -8.27 6.25
CA MET A 29 -4.13 -9.12 5.24
C MET A 29 -2.61 -9.07 5.38
N ARG A 30 -2.03 -7.86 5.50
CA ARG A 30 -0.59 -7.67 5.70
C ARG A 30 -0.07 -8.32 6.97
N PHE A 31 -0.84 -8.22 8.06
CA PHE A 31 -0.48 -8.87 9.33
C PHE A 31 -0.53 -10.40 9.24
N ALA A 32 -1.52 -10.95 8.54
CA ALA A 32 -1.61 -12.39 8.30
C ALA A 32 -0.45 -12.91 7.42
N GLU A 33 -0.02 -12.14 6.44
CA GLU A 33 1.15 -12.44 5.61
C GLU A 33 2.45 -12.40 6.44
N ALA A 34 2.69 -11.30 7.17
CA ALA A 34 3.92 -11.12 7.95
C ALA A 34 4.06 -12.08 9.15
N ARG A 35 2.94 -12.58 9.70
CA ARG A 35 2.96 -13.63 10.73
C ARG A 35 3.68 -14.90 10.27
N LYS A 36 3.65 -15.22 8.98
CA LYS A 36 4.36 -16.38 8.42
C LYS A 36 5.89 -16.21 8.53
N ASP A 37 6.35 -14.96 8.53
CA ASP A 37 7.77 -14.59 8.58
C ASP A 37 8.26 -14.24 10.01
N GLY A 38 7.38 -14.34 11.01
CA GLY A 38 7.73 -14.19 12.43
C GLY A 38 8.05 -12.76 12.90
N SER A 39 7.69 -11.73 12.11
CA SER A 39 7.91 -10.32 12.47
C SER A 39 6.66 -9.47 12.19
N PRO A 40 6.43 -8.39 12.96
CA PRO A 40 5.31 -7.48 12.68
C PRO A 40 5.54 -6.74 11.36
N PRO A 41 4.48 -6.54 10.54
CA PRO A 41 4.62 -5.83 9.27
C PRO A 41 5.00 -4.37 9.54
N CYS A 42 6.06 -3.90 8.88
CA CYS A 42 6.43 -2.50 8.86
C CYS A 42 6.09 -1.94 7.47
N ASN A 43 4.80 -1.63 7.26
CA ASN A 43 4.28 -1.24 5.95
C ASN A 43 4.70 0.19 5.57
N GLN A 44 5.19 0.37 4.35
CA GLN A 44 5.56 1.68 3.79
C GLN A 44 4.32 2.52 3.42
N LEU A 45 3.24 1.86 3.00
CA LEU A 45 2.00 2.52 2.59
C LEU A 45 1.06 2.89 3.75
N GLU A 46 1.43 2.61 5.00
CA GLU A 46 0.53 2.70 6.17
C GLU A 46 -0.22 4.04 6.29
N SER A 47 0.47 5.17 6.11
CA SER A 47 -0.15 6.51 6.15
C SER A 47 -0.79 6.93 4.83
N VAL A 48 -0.58 6.19 3.75
CA VAL A 48 -1.05 6.51 2.40
C VAL A 48 -2.33 5.77 2.06
N VAL A 49 -2.51 4.53 2.53
CA VAL A 49 -3.61 3.66 2.14
C VAL A 49 -4.97 4.32 2.34
N GLU A 50 -5.27 4.84 3.53
CA GLU A 50 -6.59 5.44 3.78
C GLU A 50 -6.84 6.72 2.93
N PRO A 51 -5.95 7.73 2.91
CA PRO A 51 -6.12 8.89 2.05
C PRO A 51 -6.24 8.52 0.55
N PHE A 52 -5.46 7.56 0.09
CA PHE A 52 -5.51 7.11 -1.30
C PHE A 52 -6.83 6.43 -1.64
N ILE A 53 -7.34 5.54 -0.79
CA ILE A 53 -8.66 4.89 -0.97
C ILE A 53 -9.76 5.95 -1.07
N ARG A 54 -9.72 6.97 -0.21
CA ARG A 54 -10.67 8.08 -0.25
C ARG A 54 -10.64 8.82 -1.59
N GLU A 55 -9.44 9.09 -2.12
CA GLU A 55 -9.28 9.77 -3.41
C GLU A 55 -9.67 8.89 -4.61
N VAL A 56 -9.46 7.56 -4.53
CA VAL A 56 -10.02 6.60 -5.50
C VAL A 56 -11.55 6.62 -5.47
N GLY A 57 -12.15 6.71 -4.27
CA GLY A 57 -13.59 6.92 -4.10
C GLY A 57 -14.08 8.16 -4.84
N ARG A 58 -13.37 9.29 -4.72
CA ARG A 58 -13.71 10.52 -5.45
C ARG A 58 -13.61 10.35 -6.97
N THR A 59 -12.61 9.62 -7.47
CA THR A 59 -12.54 9.28 -8.90
C THR A 59 -13.74 8.44 -9.33
N LEU A 60 -14.19 7.50 -8.49
CA LEU A 60 -15.41 6.72 -8.74
C LEU A 60 -16.66 7.62 -8.76
N GLU A 61 -16.72 8.71 -7.98
CA GLU A 61 -17.78 9.72 -8.05
C GLU A 61 -17.72 10.58 -9.33
N GLY A 62 -16.64 10.46 -10.11
CA GLY A 62 -16.43 11.21 -11.35
C GLY A 62 -15.57 12.46 -11.17
N VAL A 63 -14.92 12.65 -10.01
CA VAL A 63 -13.93 13.71 -9.83
C VAL A 63 -12.75 13.45 -10.76
N GLY A 64 -12.47 14.42 -11.64
CA GLY A 64 -11.41 14.33 -12.63
C GLY A 64 -10.01 14.36 -12.04
N GLY A 65 -9.04 13.89 -12.83
CA GLY A 65 -7.63 13.84 -12.46
C GLY A 65 -7.24 12.59 -11.67
N SER A 66 -5.94 12.48 -11.41
CA SER A 66 -5.32 11.36 -10.72
C SER A 66 -5.70 11.31 -9.22
N ALA A 67 -6.07 10.13 -8.72
CA ALA A 67 -6.24 9.90 -7.29
C ALA A 67 -4.90 10.04 -6.54
N TRP A 68 -3.81 9.61 -7.16
CA TRP A 68 -2.46 9.72 -6.60
C TRP A 68 -2.05 11.19 -6.41
N SER A 69 -2.28 12.04 -7.42
CA SER A 69 -2.04 13.49 -7.37
C SER A 69 -2.93 14.25 -6.39
N ARG A 70 -3.98 13.64 -5.85
CA ARG A 70 -4.80 14.25 -4.80
C ARG A 70 -4.50 13.69 -3.41
N THR A 71 -3.73 12.60 -3.33
CA THR A 71 -3.45 11.94 -2.08
C THR A 71 -2.48 12.76 -1.24
N ARG A 72 -2.99 13.30 -0.13
CA ARG A 72 -2.21 14.08 0.83
C ARG A 72 -1.88 13.23 2.05
N ALA A 73 -0.70 12.64 2.04
CA ALA A 73 -0.20 11.76 3.10
C ALA A 73 1.32 11.85 3.21
N VAL A 74 1.90 11.11 4.15
CA VAL A 74 3.35 10.88 4.19
C VAL A 74 3.64 9.54 3.51
N LEU A 75 4.42 9.55 2.44
CA LEU A 75 4.92 8.35 1.78
C LEU A 75 6.34 8.07 2.26
N ARG A 76 6.52 6.94 2.96
CA ARG A 76 7.79 6.54 3.54
C ARG A 76 8.46 5.52 2.63
N LEU A 77 9.60 5.89 2.04
CA LEU A 77 10.33 5.03 1.10
C LEU A 77 11.67 4.60 1.69
N SER A 78 11.91 3.30 1.70
CA SER A 78 13.17 2.70 2.16
C SER A 78 13.97 2.22 0.98
N SER A 79 15.10 2.89 0.68
CA SER A 79 16.01 2.46 -0.38
C SER A 79 16.63 1.08 -0.12
N ARG A 80 16.70 0.64 1.15
CA ARG A 80 17.22 -0.67 1.55
C ARG A 80 16.25 -1.81 1.26
N ARG A 81 14.94 -1.60 1.50
CA ARG A 81 13.92 -2.61 1.20
C ARG A 81 13.59 -2.67 -0.29
N GLY A 82 13.92 -1.61 -1.02
CA GLY A 82 13.72 -1.50 -2.46
C GLY A 82 12.25 -1.49 -2.87
N SER A 83 12.01 -1.57 -4.19
CA SER A 83 10.67 -1.57 -4.78
C SER A 83 9.90 -2.86 -4.53
N ARG A 84 10.58 -3.99 -4.24
CA ARG A 84 9.91 -5.29 -4.08
C ARG A 84 8.87 -5.29 -2.96
N VAL A 85 9.25 -4.88 -1.75
CA VAL A 85 8.33 -4.87 -0.60
C VAL A 85 7.15 -3.92 -0.84
N LEU A 86 7.43 -2.79 -1.48
CA LEU A 86 6.42 -1.80 -1.84
C LEU A 86 5.43 -2.36 -2.87
N ASN A 87 5.92 -3.07 -3.89
CA ASN A 87 5.11 -3.71 -4.90
C ASN A 87 4.23 -4.82 -4.30
N ASP A 88 4.75 -5.57 -3.33
CA ASP A 88 3.97 -6.55 -2.58
C ASP A 88 2.83 -5.88 -1.77
N GLU A 89 3.11 -4.72 -1.14
CA GLU A 89 2.10 -3.92 -0.44
C GLU A 89 1.00 -3.40 -1.38
N PHE A 90 1.37 -2.87 -2.55
CA PHE A 90 0.43 -2.44 -3.58
C PHE A 90 -0.37 -3.61 -4.17
N ALA A 91 0.24 -4.78 -4.36
CA ALA A 91 -0.45 -5.98 -4.83
C ALA A 91 -1.49 -6.45 -3.80
N ALA A 92 -1.16 -6.41 -2.51
CA ALA A 92 -2.12 -6.69 -1.44
C ALA A 92 -3.25 -5.66 -1.40
N LEU A 93 -2.94 -4.38 -1.61
CA LEU A 93 -3.94 -3.32 -1.69
C LEU A 93 -4.86 -3.53 -2.88
N ARG A 94 -4.33 -3.89 -4.05
CA ARG A 94 -5.13 -4.21 -5.24
C ARG A 94 -6.13 -5.32 -4.97
N ARG A 95 -5.68 -6.45 -4.43
CA ARG A 95 -6.57 -7.56 -4.05
C ARG A 95 -7.67 -7.07 -3.11
N CYS A 96 -7.30 -6.39 -2.03
CA CYS A 96 -8.24 -5.86 -1.05
C CYS A 96 -9.32 -4.94 -1.66
N LEU A 97 -8.93 -4.03 -2.57
CA LEU A 97 -9.86 -3.09 -3.16
C LEU A 97 -10.75 -3.72 -4.23
N LEU A 98 -10.21 -4.64 -5.04
CA LEU A 98 -11.01 -5.37 -6.03
C LEU A 98 -12.03 -6.28 -5.35
N ASP A 99 -11.65 -6.98 -4.27
CA ASP A 99 -12.55 -7.79 -3.46
C ASP A 99 -13.66 -6.92 -2.85
N ALA A 100 -13.33 -5.71 -2.40
CA ALA A 100 -14.30 -4.75 -1.88
C ALA A 100 -15.27 -4.27 -2.97
N VAL A 101 -14.77 -3.94 -4.17
CA VAL A 101 -15.63 -3.56 -5.32
C VAL A 101 -16.61 -4.69 -5.64
N GLU A 102 -16.12 -5.94 -5.68
CA GLU A 102 -16.95 -7.11 -5.97
C GLU A 102 -18.00 -7.35 -4.88
N THR A 103 -17.61 -7.27 -3.61
CA THR A 103 -18.53 -7.42 -2.46
C THR A 103 -19.63 -6.35 -2.45
N LEU A 104 -19.33 -5.15 -2.95
CA LEU A 104 -20.28 -4.04 -3.06
C LEU A 104 -21.12 -4.09 -4.35
N GLY A 105 -20.95 -5.12 -5.19
CA GLY A 105 -21.68 -5.28 -6.45
C GLY A 105 -21.21 -4.37 -7.58
N GLY A 106 -19.98 -3.85 -7.50
CA GLY A 106 -19.35 -3.08 -8.56
C GLY A 106 -18.98 -3.94 -9.78
N GLY A 107 -18.95 -3.34 -10.96
CA GLY A 107 -18.67 -4.01 -12.22
C GLY A 107 -17.28 -3.72 -12.78
N ASN A 108 -17.10 -4.05 -14.06
CA ASN A 108 -15.82 -3.88 -14.77
C ASN A 108 -15.35 -2.42 -14.81
N ALA A 109 -16.28 -1.45 -14.85
CA ALA A 109 -15.95 -0.03 -14.87
C ALA A 109 -15.30 0.42 -13.55
N GLU A 110 -15.87 0.04 -12.41
CA GLU A 110 -15.31 0.36 -11.09
C GLU A 110 -13.97 -0.34 -10.87
N ARG A 111 -13.86 -1.61 -11.29
CA ARG A 111 -12.60 -2.37 -11.27
C ARG A 111 -11.52 -1.68 -12.12
N ALA A 112 -11.87 -1.17 -13.30
CA ALA A 112 -10.95 -0.45 -14.17
C ALA A 112 -10.44 0.85 -13.53
N VAL A 113 -11.31 1.62 -12.87
CA VAL A 113 -10.90 2.84 -12.13
C VAL A 113 -9.92 2.51 -11.00
N VAL A 114 -10.22 1.48 -10.21
CA VAL A 114 -9.34 1.03 -9.11
C VAL A 114 -7.99 0.56 -9.65
N ASN A 115 -7.99 -0.25 -10.71
CA ASN A 115 -6.76 -0.73 -11.33
C ASN A 115 -5.91 0.42 -11.87
N GLN A 116 -6.51 1.32 -12.64
CA GLN A 116 -5.82 2.48 -13.21
C GLN A 116 -5.16 3.34 -12.12
N ALA A 117 -5.88 3.62 -11.03
CA ALA A 117 -5.33 4.41 -9.93
C ALA A 117 -4.14 3.69 -9.24
N LEU A 118 -4.22 2.37 -9.09
CA LEU A 118 -3.13 1.58 -8.51
C LEU A 118 -1.93 1.45 -9.45
N ASP A 119 -2.15 1.25 -10.74
CA ASP A 119 -1.08 1.18 -11.74
C ASP A 119 -0.29 2.50 -11.76
N GLU A 120 -1.01 3.62 -11.71
CA GLU A 120 -0.43 4.95 -11.62
C GLU A 120 0.35 5.16 -10.32
N ALA A 121 -0.21 4.75 -9.18
CA ALA A 121 0.46 4.85 -7.88
C ALA A 121 1.75 4.01 -7.81
N VAL A 122 1.72 2.78 -8.34
CA VAL A 122 2.89 1.89 -8.43
C VAL A 122 3.97 2.55 -9.29
N SER A 123 3.65 2.90 -10.53
CA SER A 123 4.60 3.50 -11.46
C SER A 123 5.21 4.79 -10.89
N SER A 124 4.40 5.67 -10.31
CA SER A 124 4.88 6.93 -9.72
C SER A 124 5.78 6.69 -8.52
N THR A 125 5.51 5.64 -7.73
CA THR A 125 6.34 5.34 -6.56
C THR A 125 7.66 4.68 -6.96
N GLU A 126 7.68 3.84 -8.00
CA GLU A 126 8.91 3.30 -8.58
C GLU A 126 9.81 4.43 -9.10
N GLU A 127 9.23 5.38 -9.86
CA GLU A 127 9.91 6.59 -10.33
C GLU A 127 10.45 7.44 -9.16
N LEU A 128 9.70 7.56 -8.06
CA LEU A 128 10.17 8.25 -6.85
C LEU A 128 11.33 7.53 -6.16
N VAL A 129 11.29 6.20 -6.06
CA VAL A 129 12.40 5.42 -5.48
C VAL A 129 13.66 5.57 -6.32
N GLU A 130 13.54 5.54 -7.65
CA GLU A 130 14.66 5.77 -8.57
C GLU A 130 15.22 7.20 -8.41
N HIS A 131 14.35 8.22 -8.37
CA HIS A 131 14.77 9.61 -8.17
C HIS A 131 15.44 9.87 -6.82
N LEU A 132 15.02 9.15 -5.76
CA LEU A 132 15.69 9.21 -4.45
C LEU A 132 17.08 8.56 -4.47
N ALA A 133 17.30 7.56 -5.32
CA ALA A 133 18.60 6.92 -5.49
C ALA A 133 19.54 7.69 -6.45
N ASN A 134 18.96 8.36 -7.44
CA ASN A 134 19.65 9.15 -8.45
C ASN A 134 18.93 10.49 -8.68
N PRO A 135 19.45 11.62 -8.17
CA PRO A 135 18.84 12.94 -8.36
C PRO A 135 18.71 13.39 -9.83
N PHE A 136 19.45 12.77 -10.75
CA PHE A 136 19.38 13.06 -12.18
C PHE A 136 18.32 12.22 -12.91
N ALA A 137 17.70 11.25 -12.25
CA ALA A 137 16.59 10.50 -12.82
C ALA A 137 15.39 11.44 -13.04
N PRO A 138 14.53 11.16 -14.04
CA PRO A 138 13.34 11.96 -14.27
C PRO A 138 12.41 11.95 -13.03
N LYS A 139 11.71 13.07 -12.83
CA LYS A 139 10.65 13.15 -11.82
C LYS A 139 9.46 12.26 -12.23
N PRO A 140 8.66 11.80 -11.25
CA PRO A 140 7.50 10.98 -11.54
C PRO A 140 6.52 11.71 -12.45
N ARG A 141 5.92 10.98 -13.40
CA ARG A 141 4.96 11.54 -14.36
C ARG A 141 3.71 12.07 -13.67
N VAL A 142 3.26 11.34 -12.65
CA VAL A 142 2.13 11.71 -11.81
C VAL A 142 2.67 12.06 -10.42
N PRO A 143 2.62 13.33 -10.02
CA PRO A 143 3.19 13.75 -8.75
C PRO A 143 2.36 13.21 -7.58
N PHE A 144 3.02 12.86 -6.49
CA PHE A 144 2.35 12.64 -5.20
C PHE A 144 2.13 13.99 -4.52
N ALA A 145 0.90 14.30 -4.08
CA ALA A 145 0.58 15.58 -3.44
C ALA A 145 0.95 15.68 -1.96
N GLY A 146 1.47 14.59 -1.38
CA GLY A 146 1.93 14.53 -0.01
C GLY A 146 3.42 14.77 0.17
N LEU A 147 3.91 14.42 1.35
CA LEU A 147 5.34 14.47 1.68
C LEU A 147 5.98 13.11 1.41
N VAL A 148 7.07 13.09 0.67
CA VAL A 148 7.89 11.89 0.45
C VAL A 148 9.08 11.94 1.41
N VAL A 149 9.25 10.90 2.22
CA VAL A 149 10.31 10.82 3.24
C VAL A 149 11.12 9.55 3.01
N GLN A 150 12.43 9.70 2.92
CA GLN A 150 13.36 8.56 2.89
C GLN A 150 13.53 8.00 4.32
N CYS A 151 13.23 6.71 4.49
CA CYS A 151 13.42 6.00 5.74
C CYS A 151 14.78 5.31 5.79
N PHE A 152 15.57 5.65 6.80
CA PHE A 152 16.85 5.00 7.10
C PHE A 152 16.64 3.95 8.18
N GLU A 153 16.68 2.68 7.78
CA GLU A 153 16.58 1.57 8.72
C GLU A 153 17.95 1.21 9.30
N LYS A 154 18.03 1.12 10.63
CA LYS A 154 19.19 0.52 11.30
C LYS A 154 19.30 -0.95 10.87
N PRO A 155 20.50 -1.45 10.53
CA PRO A 155 20.68 -2.87 10.25
C PRO A 155 20.19 -3.67 11.46
N ALA A 156 19.35 -4.68 11.23
CA ALA A 156 18.94 -5.60 12.27
C ALA A 156 20.22 -6.22 12.85
N ARG A 157 20.48 -6.00 14.14
CA ARG A 157 21.54 -6.75 14.83
C ARG A 157 21.16 -8.22 14.69
N GLY A 158 21.96 -8.98 13.95
CA GLY A 158 21.76 -10.40 13.78
C GLY A 158 21.54 -11.01 15.16
N ARG A 159 20.44 -11.76 15.31
CA ARG A 159 20.20 -12.57 16.49
C ARG A 159 21.39 -13.52 16.59
N GLU A 160 22.36 -13.18 17.45
CA GLU A 160 23.40 -14.12 17.83
C GLU A 160 22.67 -15.34 18.39
N LYS A 161 22.71 -16.44 17.63
CA LYS A 161 22.36 -17.75 18.14
C LYS A 161 23.38 -18.06 19.23
N ALA A 162 23.04 -17.75 20.48
CA ALA A 162 23.66 -18.41 21.62
C ALA A 162 23.23 -19.90 21.56
N HIS A 163 24.05 -20.71 20.90
CA HIS A 163 24.01 -22.16 20.95
C HIS A 163 25.38 -22.67 21.40
N SER A 164 25.54 -22.73 22.70
CA SER A 164 26.41 -23.66 23.42
C SER A 164 25.94 -23.59 24.89
N GLY A 165 25.02 -24.44 25.33
CA GLY A 165 25.24 -25.87 25.39
C GLY A 165 26.06 -26.16 26.65
N GLU A 166 25.46 -25.87 27.80
CA GLU A 166 25.94 -26.17 29.14
C GLU A 166 26.12 -27.70 29.27
N LYS A 167 27.37 -28.19 29.25
CA LYS A 167 27.69 -29.57 29.63
C LYS A 167 28.08 -29.57 31.11
N HIS A 168 27.10 -29.79 31.99
CA HIS A 168 27.35 -30.26 33.34
C HIS A 168 27.79 -31.74 33.25
N ALA A 169 29.02 -32.04 33.65
CA ALA A 169 29.51 -33.40 33.82
C ALA A 169 29.19 -33.87 35.26
N PRO A 170 28.72 -35.10 35.49
CA PRO A 170 28.62 -35.67 36.83
C PRO A 170 30.00 -36.16 37.28
N ALA A 171 30.33 -35.86 38.54
CA ALA A 171 31.51 -36.40 39.22
C ALA A 171 31.26 -37.87 39.60
N HIS A 172 32.28 -38.70 39.39
CA HIS A 172 32.46 -40.00 40.02
C HIS A 172 33.78 -40.00 40.80
#